data_AF-L8TXB1-F1
#
_entry.id   AF-L8TXB1-F1
#
_cell.length_a   1.000
_cell.length_b   1.000
_cell.length_c   1.000
_cell.angle_alpha   90.00
_cell.angle_beta   90.00
_cell.angle_gamma   90.00
#
_symmetry.space_group_name_H-M   'P 1'
#
loop_
_entity.id
_entity.type
_entity.pdbx_description
1 polymer ?
#
loop_
_entity_poly.entity_id
_entity_poly.type
_entity_poly.pdbx_seq_one_letter_code
_entity_poly.pdbx_strand_id
1 'polypeptide(L)'
;MVLRPHEVALLPDPASSARVSAVEYHGAFVLHYVTLASGRTLRSWQPHSVRHPVGTPVAVTVAPGTTPTLLLGDKAITSPPPGSSLKQRSSEPAA
;
A
#
# COMPACT_ATOMS: atom_id res chain seq x y z
N MET A 1 7.21 -1.49 -10.97
CA MET A 1 5.77 -1.58 -10.63
C MET A 1 5.20 -0.20 -10.36
N VAL A 2 4.08 0.14 -10.98
CA VAL A 2 3.28 1.32 -10.67
C VAL A 2 1.92 0.81 -10.20
N LEU A 3 1.48 1.24 -9.02
CA LEU A 3 0.13 1.00 -8.52
C LEU A 3 -0.69 2.27 -8.74
N ARG A 4 -1.91 2.11 -9.26
CA ARG A 4 -2.87 3.20 -9.35
C ARG A 4 -3.39 3.51 -7.94
N PRO A 5 -3.79 4.75 -7.64
CA PRO A 5 -4.20 5.11 -6.27
C PRO A 5 -5.35 4.27 -5.69
N HIS A 6 -6.31 3.83 -6.51
CA HIS A 6 -7.43 2.99 -6.05
C HIS A 6 -7.02 1.52 -5.77
N GLU A 7 -5.84 1.10 -6.22
CA GLU A 7 -5.30 -0.24 -5.97
C GLU A 7 -4.57 -0.30 -4.62
N VAL A 8 -4.44 0.82 -3.91
CA VAL A 8 -3.70 0.93 -2.65
C VAL A 8 -4.70 1.09 -1.52
N ALA A 9 -4.77 0.11 -0.63
CA ALA A 9 -5.56 0.16 0.60
C ALA A 9 -4.68 0.56 1.80
N LEU A 10 -5.30 1.26 2.76
CA LEU A 10 -4.66 1.72 3.98
C LEU A 10 -5.43 1.19 5.19
N LEU A 11 -4.69 0.76 6.21
CA LEU A 11 -5.22 0.44 7.52
C LEU A 11 -4.33 1.09 8.58
N PRO A 12 -4.87 1.76 9.61
CA PRO A 12 -4.06 2.24 10.72
C PRO A 12 -3.27 1.09 11.36
N ASP A 13 -1.97 1.30 11.54
CA ASP A 13 -1.08 0.33 12.17
C ASP A 13 0.03 1.07 12.90
N PRO A 14 -0.02 1.16 14.25
CA PRO A 14 1.00 1.82 15.05
C PRO A 14 2.41 1.26 14.88
N ALA A 15 2.54 -0.03 14.52
CA ALA A 15 3.84 -0.69 14.34
C ALA A 15 4.44 -0.45 12.94
N SER A 16 3.64 0.04 11.98
CA SER A 16 4.11 0.36 10.65
C SER A 16 5.14 1.50 10.70
N SER A 17 6.07 1.50 9.75
CA SER A 17 7.01 2.59 9.48
C SER A 17 6.53 3.52 8.36
N ALA A 18 5.48 3.16 7.63
CA ALA A 18 4.88 4.04 6.63
C ALA A 18 4.00 5.11 7.29
N ARG A 19 4.02 6.33 6.75
CA ARG A 19 3.33 7.49 7.34
C ARG A 19 2.54 8.22 6.27
N VAL A 20 1.33 8.66 6.61
CA VAL A 20 0.61 9.64 5.79
C VAL A 20 1.41 10.95 5.78
N SER A 21 1.81 11.41 4.61
CA SER A 21 2.61 12.63 4.43
C SER A 21 1.78 13.82 3.93
N ALA A 22 0.69 13.57 3.22
CA ALA A 22 -0.26 14.60 2.80
C ALA A 22 -1.66 14.01 2.58
N VAL A 23 -2.67 14.88 2.60
CA VAL A 23 -4.08 14.53 2.38
C VAL A 23 -4.70 15.58 1.48
N GLU A 24 -5.33 15.16 0.39
CA GLU A 24 -6.09 16.02 -0.52
C GLU A 24 -7.55 15.55 -0.61
N TYR A 25 -8.49 16.49 -0.49
CA TYR A 25 -9.92 16.21 -0.54
C TYR A 25 -10.45 16.44 -1.96
N HIS A 26 -11.02 15.39 -2.56
CA HIS A 26 -11.52 15.36 -3.94
C HIS A 26 -13.02 14.98 -3.95
N GLY A 27 -13.83 15.74 -3.23
CA GLY A 27 -15.27 15.52 -3.13
C GLY A 27 -15.62 14.17 -2.48
N ALA A 28 -16.05 13.20 -3.30
CA ALA A 28 -16.44 11.86 -2.85
C ALA A 28 -15.25 10.98 -2.40
N PHE A 29 -14.01 11.42 -2.67
CA PHE A 29 -12.79 10.70 -2.35
C PHE A 29 -11.77 11.58 -1.63
N VAL A 30 -10.86 10.93 -0.92
CA VAL A 30 -9.68 11.55 -0.31
C VAL A 30 -8.44 10.84 -0.84
N LEU A 31 -7.51 11.62 -1.37
CA LEU A 31 -6.21 11.14 -1.79
C LEU A 31 -5.22 11.28 -0.63
N HIS A 32 -4.78 10.15 -0.09
CA HIS A 32 -3.73 10.10 0.91
C HIS A 32 -2.40 9.84 0.22
N TYR A 33 -1.39 10.66 0.53
CA TYR A 33 0.00 10.41 0.19
C TYR A 33 0.65 9.70 1.37
N VAL A 34 1.39 8.63 1.08
CA VAL A 34 2.04 7.81 2.10
C VAL A 34 3.51 7.65 1.77
N THR A 35 4.38 8.08 2.68
CA THR A 35 5.82 7.84 2.59
C THR A 35 6.13 6.49 3.23
N LEU A 36 6.75 5.60 2.46
CA LEU A 36 7.20 4.28 2.92
C LEU A 36 8.56 4.37 3.61
N ALA A 37 8.96 3.31 4.32
CA ALA A 37 10.31 3.20 4.91
C ALA A 37 11.46 3.35 3.89
N SER A 38 11.20 3.02 2.62
CA SER A 38 12.16 3.22 1.53
C SER A 38 12.32 4.69 1.09
N GLY A 39 11.56 5.62 1.67
CA GLY A 39 11.47 7.02 1.24
C GLY A 39 10.56 7.25 0.02
N ARG A 40 10.12 6.17 -0.66
CA ARG A 40 9.18 6.27 -1.79
C ARG A 40 7.81 6.71 -1.32
N THR A 41 7.12 7.46 -2.17
CA THR A 41 5.74 7.91 -1.91
C THR A 41 4.75 7.06 -2.71
N LEU A 42 3.70 6.59 -2.03
CA LEU A 42 2.51 6.01 -2.63
C LEU A 42 1.33 6.95 -2.50
N ARG A 43 0.35 6.74 -3.37
CA ARG A 43 -0.91 7.46 -3.41
C ARG A 43 -2.03 6.45 -3.20
N SER A 44 -3.00 6.78 -2.36
CA SER A 44 -4.16 5.94 -2.08
C SER A 44 -5.44 6.75 -2.17
N TRP A 45 -6.39 6.29 -2.99
CA TRP A 45 -7.74 6.83 -3.01
C TRP A 45 -8.61 6.10 -2.01
N GLN A 46 -9.13 6.86 -1.06
CA GLN A 46 -10.03 6.39 -0.02
C GLN A 46 -11.41 7.04 -0.18
N PRO A 47 -12.50 6.39 0.27
CA PRO A 47 -13.79 7.06 0.41
C PRO A 47 -13.69 8.32 1.27
N HIS A 48 -14.48 9.35 0.98
CA HIS A 48 -14.47 10.61 1.73
C HIS A 48 -14.87 10.51 3.21
N SER A 49 -15.36 9.37 3.68
CA SER A 49 -15.62 9.10 5.10
C SER A 49 -14.36 8.69 5.85
N VAL A 50 -13.34 8.17 5.16
CA VAL A 50 -12.09 7.70 5.78
C VAL A 50 -11.21 8.90 6.16
N ARG A 51 -10.59 8.81 7.34
CA ARG A 51 -9.74 9.86 7.90
C ARG A 51 -8.44 9.24 8.41
N HIS A 52 -7.34 9.53 7.73
CA HIS A 52 -5.99 9.28 8.24
C HIS A 52 -5.20 10.60 8.18
N PRO A 53 -5.15 11.37 9.29
CA PRO A 53 -4.39 12.61 9.34
C PRO A 53 -2.92 12.44 8.97
N VAL A 54 -2.26 13.52 8.54
CA VAL A 54 -0.80 13.52 8.34
C VAL A 54 -0.08 13.05 9.62
N GLY A 55 0.95 12.23 9.45
CA GLY A 55 1.69 11.58 10.53
C GLY A 55 1.09 10.24 10.99
N THR A 56 -0.13 9.89 10.57
CA THR A 56 -0.75 8.62 10.94
C THR A 56 0.08 7.44 10.41
N PRO A 57 0.45 6.48 11.27
CA PRO A 57 1.12 5.25 10.86
C PRO A 57 0.10 4.30 10.22
N VAL A 58 0.41 3.79 9.03
CA VAL A 58 -0.52 2.96 8.24
C VAL A 58 0.17 1.74 7.65
N ALA A 59 -0.48 0.58 7.73
CA ALA A 59 -0.17 -0.55 6.88
C ALA A 59 -0.68 -0.25 5.46
N VAL A 60 0.14 -0.58 4.46
CA VAL A 60 -0.18 -0.38 3.05
C VAL A 60 -0.30 -1.74 2.38
N THR A 61 -1.45 -2.00 1.75
CA THR A 61 -1.70 -3.24 1.02
C THR A 61 -2.25 -2.96 -0.37
N VAL A 62 -2.22 -3.98 -1.23
CA VAL A 62 -2.98 -3.92 -2.49
C VAL A 62 -4.45 -4.17 -2.16
N ALA A 63 -5.34 -3.34 -2.70
CA ALA A 63 -6.77 -3.46 -2.49
C ALA A 63 -7.25 -4.85 -2.94
N PRO A 64 -8.07 -5.55 -2.13
CA PRO A 64 -8.58 -6.87 -2.47
C PRO A 64 -9.24 -6.91 -3.85
N GLY A 65 -9.06 -8.01 -4.58
CA GLY A 65 -9.60 -8.17 -5.94
C GLY A 65 -8.82 -7.43 -7.04
N THR A 66 -7.78 -6.66 -6.69
CA THR A 66 -6.88 -6.05 -7.68
C THR A 66 -5.79 -7.05 -8.09
N THR A 67 -5.60 -7.23 -9.39
CA THR A 67 -4.50 -8.01 -9.96
C THR A 67 -3.52 -7.09 -10.69
N PRO A 68 -2.62 -6.40 -9.96
CA PRO A 68 -1.69 -5.47 -10.58
C PRO A 68 -0.66 -6.24 -11.42
N THR A 69 -0.41 -5.78 -12.64
CA THR A 69 0.63 -6.36 -13.49
C THR A 69 1.98 -5.73 -13.17
N LEU A 70 2.96 -6.55 -12.80
CA LEU A 70 4.34 -6.11 -12.63
C LEU A 70 5.01 -5.97 -14.00
N LEU A 71 5.49 -4.76 -14.32
CA LEU A 71 6.30 -4.51 -15.51
C LEU A 71 7.78 -4.31 -15.14
N LEU A 72 8.67 -4.88 -15.96
CA LEU A 72 10.10 -4.61 -16.00
C LEU A 72 10.44 -4.02 -17.38
N GLY A 73 10.68 -2.71 -17.44
CA GLY A 73 10.61 -1.99 -18.71
C GLY A 73 9.20 -2.14 -19.31
N ASP A 74 9.12 -2.60 -20.56
CA ASP A 74 7.85 -2.81 -21.27
C ASP A 74 7.36 -4.27 -21.25
N LYS A 75 8.00 -5.13 -20.44
CA LYS A 75 7.64 -6.56 -20.34
C LYS A 75 6.89 -6.84 -19.05
N ALA A 76 5.75 -7.54 -19.19
CA ALA A 76 5.03 -8.09 -18.06
C ALA A 76 5.78 -9.27 -17.45
N ILE A 77 6.00 -9.21 -16.14
CA ILE A 77 6.47 -10.31 -15.33
C ILE A 77 5.26 -11.18 -15.01
N THR A 78 5.08 -12.24 -15.80
CA THR A 78 3.94 -13.18 -15.68
C THR A 78 4.23 -14.36 -14.76
N SER A 79 5.43 -14.44 -14.21
CA SER A 79 5.84 -15.46 -13.25
C SER A 79 6.73 -14.83 -12.18
N PRO A 80 6.65 -15.27 -10.91
CA PRO A 80 7.48 -14.71 -9.85
C PRO A 80 8.97 -14.75 -10.23
N PRO A 81 9.74 -13.68 -9.95
CA PRO A 81 11.18 -13.72 -10.16
C PRO A 81 11.79 -14.89 -9.35
N PRO A 82 12.71 -15.67 -9.91
CA PRO A 82 13.40 -16.72 -9.16
C PRO A 82 14.09 -16.09 -7.94
N GLY A 83 13.70 -16.52 -6.74
CA GLY A 83 14.20 -15.99 -5.45
C GLY A 83 13.17 -15.22 -4.62
N SER A 84 11.97 -14.91 -5.14
CA SER A 84 10.92 -14.20 -4.40
C SER A 84 10.10 -15.12 -3.48
N SER A 85 10.76 -15.92 -2.64
CA SER A 85 10.09 -16.59 -1.52
C SER A 85 9.99 -15.59 -0.37
N LEU A 86 8.93 -14.78 -0.36
CA LEU A 86 8.55 -14.04 0.84
C LEU A 86 8.28 -15.09 1.93
N LYS A 87 9.23 -15.26 2.85
CA LYS A 87 9.10 -16.14 4.02
C LYS A 87 7.84 -15.73 4.77
N GLN A 88 6.79 -16.51 4.61
CA GLN A 88 5.58 -16.46 5.41
C GLN A 88 6.04 -16.67 6.86
N ARG A 89 6.02 -15.61 7.69
CA ARG A 89 6.25 -15.80 9.13
C ARG A 89 5.05 -16.58 9.64
N SER A 90 5.25 -17.89 9.81
CA SER A 90 4.35 -18.76 10.54
C SER A 90 4.17 -18.17 11.92
N SER A 91 2.97 -17.67 12.24
CA SER A 91 2.57 -17.46 13.62
C SER A 91 2.30 -18.82 14.22
N GLU A 92 3.23 -19.32 15.01
CA GLU A 92 3.06 -20.49 15.87
C GLU A 92 2.17 -20.09 17.06
N PRO A 93 1.06 -20.78 17.36
CA PRO A 93 0.31 -20.52 18.57
C PRO A 93 1.09 -21.09 19.76
N ALA A 94 1.42 -20.22 20.70
CA ALA A 94 1.94 -20.64 22.00
C ALA A 94 0.87 -21.46 22.75
N ALA A 95 1.25 -22.66 23.17
CA ALA A 95 0.59 -23.44 24.21
C ALA A 95 1.67 -23.92 25.19
#